data_AF-A0A960HHX4-F1
#
_entry.id   AF-A0A960HHX4-F1
#
_cell.length_a   1.000
_cell.length_b   1.000
_cell.length_c   1.000
_cell.angle_alpha   90.00
_cell.angle_beta   90.00
_cell.angle_gamma   90.00
#
_symmetry.space_group_name_H-M   'P 1'
#
loop_
_entity.id
_entity.type
_entity.pdbx_description
1 polymer ?
#
loop_
_entity_poly.entity_id
_entity_poly.type
_entity_poly.pdbx_seq_one_letter_code
_entity_poly.pdbx_strand_id
1 'polypeptide(L)' 'MSSPLLPPAPPPGWYPADEQGDTLQWWDGAGWTGHTAGRPAPPEPFPT' A
#
# COMPACT_ATOMS: atom_id res chain seq x y z
N MET A 1 -22.83 26.23 -6.68
CA MET A 1 -21.52 26.08 -6.01
C MET A 1 -21.13 24.62 -6.14
N SER A 2 -20.37 24.27 -7.19
CA SER A 2 -19.92 22.88 -7.39
C SER A 2 -18.71 22.64 -6.50
N SER A 3 -18.85 21.76 -5.51
CA SER A 3 -17.70 21.23 -4.78
C SER A 3 -16.87 20.39 -5.75
N PRO A 4 -15.54 20.54 -5.82
CA PRO A 4 -14.74 19.60 -6.57
C PRO A 4 -14.94 18.23 -5.93
N LEU A 5 -15.42 17.26 -6.70
CA LEU A 5 -15.38 15.85 -6.32
C LEU A 5 -13.91 15.47 -6.33
N LEU A 6 -13.20 15.74 -5.23
CA LEU A 6 -11.92 15.10 -4.97
C LEU A 6 -12.15 13.59 -5.15
N PRO A 7 -11.30 12.90 -5.91
CA PRO A 7 -11.44 11.46 -6.05
C PRO A 7 -11.46 10.84 -4.64
N PRO A 8 -12.32 9.82 -4.41
CA PRO A 8 -12.34 9.15 -3.13
C PRO A 8 -10.93 8.66 -2.81
N ALA A 9 -10.47 8.91 -1.58
CA ALA A 9 -9.18 8.45 -1.13
C ALA A 9 -9.09 6.92 -1.29
N PRO A 10 -7.89 6.37 -1.59
CA PRO A 10 -7.72 4.94 -1.66
C PRO A 10 -8.11 4.29 -0.31
N PRO A 11 -8.66 3.06 -0.35
CA PRO A 11 -8.99 2.34 0.87
C PRO A 11 -7.74 2.07 1.71
N PRO A 12 -7.88 1.88 3.03
CA PRO A 12 -6.76 1.49 3.88
C PRO A 12 -6.12 0.17 3.41
N GLY A 13 -4.80 0.15 3.31
CA GLY A 13 -4.07 -0.96 2.73
C GLY A 13 -2.55 -0.77 2.66
N TRP A 14 -1.86 -1.85 2.26
CA TRP A 14 -0.44 -1.81 1.93
C TRP A 14 -0.25 -1.43 0.47
N TYR A 15 0.57 -0.42 0.23
CA TYR A 15 0.87 0.09 -1.11
C TYR A 15 2.38 0.22 -1.32
N PRO A 16 2.88 0.17 -2.57
CA PRO A 16 4.29 0.35 -2.88
C PRO A 16 4.80 1.73 -2.42
N ALA A 17 5.89 1.74 -1.66
CA ALA A 17 6.59 2.97 -1.25
C ALA A 17 7.71 3.36 -2.23
N ASP A 18 8.20 2.39 -3.01
CA ASP A 18 9.20 2.55 -4.05
C ASP A 18 8.68 1.98 -5.39
N GLU A 19 9.30 2.38 -6.50
CA GLU A 19 8.87 1.95 -7.84
C GLU A 19 9.05 0.45 -8.10
N GLN A 20 9.96 -0.21 -7.38
CA GLN A 20 10.21 -1.64 -7.46
C GLN A 20 9.18 -2.45 -6.64
N GLY A 21 8.47 -1.81 -5.71
CA GLY A 21 7.52 -2.43 -4.81
C GLY A 21 8.17 -3.41 -3.84
N ASP A 22 9.44 -3.20 -3.51
CA ASP A 22 10.17 -4.00 -2.51
C ASP A 22 9.79 -3.59 -1.09
N THR A 23 9.41 -2.34 -0.91
CA THR A 23 8.90 -1.77 0.34
C THR A 23 7.43 -1.40 0.17
N LEU A 24 6.60 -1.87 1.10
CA LEU A 24 5.21 -1.48 1.22
C LEU A 24 5.06 -0.51 2.39
N GLN A 25 4.27 0.54 2.21
CA GLN A 25 3.85 1.46 3.27
C GLN A 25 2.35 1.36 3.47
N TRP A 26 1.91 1.47 4.72
CA TRP A 26 0.50 1.39 5.06
C TRP A 26 -0.19 2.75 4.92
N TRP A 27 -1.25 2.79 4.12
CA TRP A 27 -2.19 3.90 4.01
C TRP A 27 -3.41 3.62 4.91
N ASP A 28 -3.82 4.58 5.74
CA ASP A 28 -4.97 4.39 6.65
C ASP A 28 -6.33 4.81 6.06
N GLY A 29 -6.35 5.39 4.86
CA GLY A 29 -7.55 6.00 4.26
C GLY A 29 -7.49 7.53 4.27
N ALA A 30 -6.76 8.14 5.20
CA ALA A 30 -6.51 9.57 5.25
C ALA A 30 -5.05 9.94 4.98
N GLY A 31 -4.10 9.09 5.35
CA GLY A 31 -2.66 9.37 5.22
C GLY A 31 -1.77 8.13 5.14
N TRP A 32 -0.50 8.37 4.78
CA TRP A 32 0.57 7.38 4.92
C TRP A 32 0.99 7.31 6.38
N THR A 33 1.09 6.10 6.90
CA THR A 33 1.58 5.84 8.26
C THR A 33 3.07 5.47 8.26
N GLY A 34 3.69 5.48 9.43
CA GLY A 34 5.08 5.01 9.61
C GLY A 34 5.25 3.49 9.53
N HIS A 35 4.18 2.73 9.28
CA HIS A 35 4.28 1.28 9.14
C HIS A 35 4.78 0.93 7.74
N THR A 36 5.92 0.26 7.70
CA THR A 36 6.53 -0.27 6.48
C THR A 36 6.72 -1.78 6.59
N ALA A 37 6.50 -2.50 5.51
CA ALA A 37 6.75 -3.93 5.40
C ALA A 37 7.62 -4.21 4.17
N GLY A 38 8.51 -5.19 4.25
CA GLY A 38 9.14 -5.74 3.05
C GLY A 38 8.12 -6.52 2.25
N ARG A 39 8.25 -6.54 0.92
CA ARG A 39 7.47 -7.44 0.08
C ARG A 39 7.69 -8.86 0.61
N PRO A 40 6.61 -9.59 0.96
CA PRO A 40 6.77 -10.97 1.38
C PRO A 40 7.47 -11.72 0.24
N ALA A 41 8.53 -12.46 0.57
CA ALA A 41 9.12 -13.37 -0.39
C ALA A 41 7.98 -14.24 -0.95
N PRO A 42 7.93 -14.48 -2.29
CA PRO A 42 6.98 -15.42 -2.84
C PRO A 42 7.00 -16.68 -1.98
N PRO A 43 5.84 -17.24 -1.58
CA PRO A 43 5.82 -18.44 -0.77
C PRO A 43 6.69 -19.46 -1.51
N GLU A 44 7.83 -19.82 -0.93
CA GLU A 44 8.70 -20.81 -1.57
C GLU A 44 7.84 -22.03 -1.85
N PRO A 45 7.89 -22.61 -3.06
CA PRO A 45 7.17 -23.84 -3.32
C PRO A 45 7.66 -24.84 -2.28
N PHE A 46 6.76 -25.28 -1.39
CA PHE A 46 7.06 -26.31 -0.41
C PHE A 46 7.67 -27.50 -1.18
N PRO A 47 8.88 -27.98 -0.81
CA PRO A 47 9.46 -29.14 -1.47
C PRO A 47 8.53 -30.35 -1.25
N THR A 48 8.20 -31.06 -2.34
CA THR A 48 7.37 -32.27 -2.32
C THR A 48 8.15 -33.51 -1.90
#